data_AF-A0A352SI60-F1
#
_entry.id   AF-A0A352SI60-F1
#
_cell.length_a   1.000
_cell.length_b   1.000
_cell.length_c   1.000
_cell.angle_alpha   90.00
_cell.angle_beta   90.00
_cell.angle_gamma   90.00
#
_symmetry.space_group_name_H-M   'P 1'
#
loop_
_entity.id
_entity.type
_entity.pdbx_description
1 polymer ?
#
loop_
_entity_poly.entity_id
_entity_poly.type
_entity_poly.pdbx_seq_one_letter_code
_entity_poly.pdbx_strand_id
1 'polypeptide(L)' 'LRKQENITQKKLASLTGNKQQVISRIERKESIPTIRAFSHILDALGYELQIVKKK' A
#
# COMPACT_ATOMS: atom_id res chain seq x y z
N LEU A 1 -1.44 -8.23 4.16
CA LEU A 1 -1.15 -6.91 4.76
C LEU A 1 -2.44 -6.22 5.15
N ARG A 2 -3.10 -5.41 4.28
CA ARG A 2 -4.31 -4.64 4.67
C ARG A 2 -5.40 -5.44 5.41
N LYS A 3 -5.77 -6.63 4.89
CA LYS A 3 -6.81 -7.47 5.51
C LYS A 3 -6.40 -7.99 6.91
N GLN A 4 -5.12 -8.21 7.15
CA GLN A 4 -4.61 -8.64 8.47
C GLN A 4 -4.69 -7.49 9.48
N GLU A 5 -4.49 -6.25 9.03
CA GLU A 5 -4.66 -5.03 9.83
C GLU A 5 -6.13 -4.60 10.02
N ASN A 6 -7.12 -5.35 9.50
CA ASN A 6 -8.55 -5.00 9.52
C ASN A 6 -8.91 -3.60 8.95
N ILE A 7 -8.08 -3.05 8.07
CA ILE A 7 -8.31 -1.73 7.45
C ILE A 7 -9.10 -1.90 6.14
N THR A 8 -10.09 -1.04 5.86
CA THR A 8 -10.80 -1.06 4.56
C THR A 8 -9.98 -0.36 3.46
N GLN A 9 -10.23 -0.67 2.19
CA GLN A 9 -9.55 0.02 1.08
C GLN A 9 -9.82 1.53 1.09
N LYS A 10 -11.02 1.96 1.49
CA LYS A 10 -11.39 3.39 1.63
C LYS A 10 -10.58 4.06 2.74
N LYS A 11 -10.39 3.38 3.88
CA LYS A 11 -9.57 3.90 4.98
C LYS A 11 -8.10 3.98 4.59
N LEU A 12 -7.54 2.94 3.96
CA LEU A 12 -6.16 2.95 3.47
C LEU A 12 -5.92 4.07 2.43
N ALA A 13 -6.87 4.25 1.51
CA ALA A 13 -6.84 5.34 0.54
C ALA A 13 -6.78 6.71 1.22
N SER A 14 -7.59 6.91 2.26
CA SER A 14 -7.62 8.15 3.04
C SER A 14 -6.30 8.40 3.79
N LEU A 15 -5.71 7.35 4.36
CA LEU A 15 -4.42 7.44 5.08
C LEU A 15 -3.24 7.73 4.14
N THR A 16 -3.31 7.25 2.90
CA THR A 16 -2.20 7.33 1.94
C THR A 16 -2.35 8.47 0.92
N GLY A 17 -3.42 9.27 1.02
CA GLY A 17 -3.72 10.34 0.05
C GLY A 17 -4.13 9.84 -1.34
N ASN A 18 -4.59 8.59 -1.44
CA ASN A 18 -4.99 7.97 -2.70
C ASN A 18 -6.52 7.89 -2.83
N LYS A 19 -7.00 7.61 -4.05
CA LYS A 19 -8.39 7.19 -4.27
C LYS A 19 -8.55 5.70 -3.95
N GLN A 20 -9.72 5.29 -3.45
CA GLN A 20 -9.99 3.86 -3.18
C GLN A 20 -9.82 2.98 -4.44
N GLN A 21 -10.18 3.50 -5.62
CA GLN A 21 -9.97 2.81 -6.90
C GLN A 21 -8.49 2.53 -7.19
N VAL A 22 -7.58 3.44 -6.80
CA VAL A 22 -6.13 3.26 -6.97
C VAL A 22 -5.66 2.11 -6.10
N ILE A 23 -6.08 2.08 -4.82
CA ILE A 23 -5.77 0.96 -3.91
C ILE A 23 -6.32 -0.36 -4.47
N SER A 24 -7.54 -0.38 -5.01
CA SER A 24 -8.14 -1.58 -5.62
C SER A 24 -7.31 -2.11 -6.80
N ARG A 25 -6.89 -1.23 -7.73
CA ARG A 25 -6.07 -1.59 -8.89
C ARG A 25 -4.69 -2.11 -8.49
N ILE A 26 -4.07 -1.51 -7.46
CA ILE A 26 -2.80 -1.97 -6.90
C ILE A 26 -2.96 -3.37 -6.30
N GLU A 27 -3.99 -3.61 -5.49
CA GLU A 27 -4.26 -4.93 -4.89
C GLU A 27 -4.54 -6.01 -5.95
N ARG A 28 -5.18 -5.63 -7.07
CA ARG A 28 -5.47 -6.51 -8.21
C ARG A 28 -4.30 -6.67 -9.20
N LYS A 29 -3.16 -6.01 -8.97
CA LYS A 29 -1.99 -5.98 -9.87
C LYS A 29 -2.29 -5.39 -11.26
N GLU A 30 -3.34 -4.60 -11.39
CA GLU A 30 -3.70 -3.91 -12.65
C GLU A 30 -2.93 -2.59 -12.83
N SER A 31 -2.34 -2.08 -11.76
CA SER A 31 -1.52 -0.88 -11.77
C SER A 31 -0.29 -1.10 -10.91
N ILE A 32 0.88 -0.83 -11.48
CA ILE A 32 2.15 -0.85 -10.75
C ILE A 32 2.29 0.52 -10.06
N PRO A 33 2.28 0.59 -8.72
CA PRO A 33 2.47 1.85 -8.01
C PRO A 33 3.91 2.35 -8.18
N THR A 34 4.10 3.66 -8.05
CA THR A 34 5.45 4.21 -7.84
C THR A 34 5.99 3.73 -6.50
N ILE A 35 7.32 3.70 -6.35
CA ILE A 35 7.95 3.30 -5.08
C ILE A 35 7.53 4.20 -3.91
N ARG A 36 7.29 5.49 -4.17
CA ARG A 36 6.75 6.44 -3.19
C ARG A 36 5.35 6.03 -2.71
N ALA A 37 4.44 5.76 -3.65
CA ALA A 37 3.08 5.35 -3.31
C ALA A 37 3.08 4.02 -2.56
N PHE A 38 3.93 3.07 -2.98
CA PHE A 38 4.09 1.79 -2.31
C PHE A 38 4.64 1.96 -0.88
N SER A 39 5.67 2.78 -0.71
CA SER A 39 6.25 3.08 0.61
C SER A 39 5.23 3.72 1.54
N HIS A 40 4.42 4.69 1.07
CA HIS A 40 3.38 5.30 1.89
C HIS A 40 2.27 4.30 2.26
N ILE A 41 1.93 3.36 1.37
CA ILE A 41 0.98 2.30 1.67
C ILE A 41 1.51 1.37 2.76
N LEU A 42 2.80 1.00 2.70
CA LEU A 42 3.44 0.19 3.73
C LEU A 42 3.47 0.93 5.07
N ASP A 43 3.89 2.19 5.08
CA ASP A 43 3.95 3.03 6.27
C ASP A 43 2.57 3.17 6.94
N ALA A 44 1.52 3.44 6.16
CA ALA A 44 0.15 3.51 6.65
C ALA A 44 -0.40 2.17 7.19
N LEU A 45 0.24 1.05 6.86
CA LEU A 45 -0.07 -0.28 7.38
C LEU A 45 0.86 -0.68 8.55
N GLY A 46 1.80 0.19 8.97
CA GLY A 46 2.76 -0.10 10.02
C GLY A 46 3.99 -0.89 9.57
N TYR A 47 4.32 -0.87 8.27
CA TYR A 47 5.46 -1.59 7.70
C TYR A 47 6.51 -0.60 7.18
N GLU A 48 7.78 -0.96 7.36
CA GLU A 48 8.92 -0.23 6.80
C GLU A 48 9.46 -0.96 5.55
N LEU A 49 9.83 -0.19 4.51
CA LEU A 49 10.52 -0.73 3.33
C LEU A 49 12.04 -0.70 3.56
N GLN A 50 12.68 -1.88 3.58
CA GLN A 50 14.13 -2.00 3.74
C GLN A 50 14.78 -2.64 2.52
N ILE A 51 15.97 -2.13 2.15
CA ILE A 51 16.82 -2.72 1.11
C ILE A 51 17.80 -3.67 1.79
N VAL A 52 17.67 -4.97 1.51
CA VAL A 52 18.54 -6.02 2.05
C VAL A 52 19.31 -6.71 0.92
N LYS A 53 20.53 -7.16 1.20
CA LYS A 53 21.36 -7.88 0.21
C LYS A 53 20.67 -9.20 -0.17
N LYS A 54 20.54 -9.49 -1.46
CA LYS A 54 20.08 -10.81 -1.93
C LYS A 54 21.06 -11.89 -1.44
N LYS A 55 20.51 -12.97 -0.90
CA LYS A 55 21.25 -14.21 -0.62
C LYS A 55 21.51 -14.95 -1.93
#